data_AF-K9HEH4-F1
#
_entry.id   AF-K9HEH4-F1
#
_cell.length_a   1.000
_cell.length_b   1.000
_cell.length_c   1.000
_cell.angle_alpha   90.00
_cell.angle_beta   90.00
_cell.angle_gamma   90.00
#
_symmetry.space_group_name_H-M   'P 1'
#
loop_
_entity.id
_entity.type
_entity.pdbx_description
1 polymer ?
#
loop_
_entity_poly.entity_id
_entity_poly.type
_entity_poly.pdbx_seq_one_letter_code
_entity_poly.pdbx_strand_id
1 'polypeptide(L)'
;MPGAPLRVVYTKSGKRDADVVVVHLLYWHEVRTEEEGLYLCGILNSEYMRSRVQHLQSRGVGGARHFDKVLFSLSFPLWRDLPRQRDVARLAATAEHVAASVPLEPASFTARRRAIRAALEADGVAQAVETAVERLLAE
;
A
#
# COMPACT_ATOMS: atom_id res chain seq x y z
N MET A 1 -14.24 23.40 -2.08
CA MET A 1 -15.01 22.41 -1.28
C MET A 1 -14.14 22.00 -0.11
N PRO A 2 -14.65 21.98 1.14
CA PRO A 2 -13.89 21.42 2.25
C PRO A 2 -13.63 19.95 1.93
N GLY A 3 -12.36 19.55 1.96
CA GLY A 3 -11.96 18.19 1.58
C GLY A 3 -12.48 17.14 2.56
N ALA A 4 -12.81 15.95 2.07
CA ALA A 4 -13.17 14.82 2.93
C ALA A 4 -12.11 14.59 4.03
N PRO A 5 -12.53 14.21 5.25
CA PRO A 5 -11.64 14.10 6.41
C PRO A 5 -10.60 12.97 6.29
N LEU A 6 -10.84 11.97 5.44
CA LEU A 6 -9.95 10.82 5.23
C LEU A 6 -9.61 10.65 3.75
N ARG A 7 -8.34 10.37 3.46
CA ARG A 7 -7.82 10.16 2.10
C ARG A 7 -6.79 9.04 2.09
N VAL A 8 -6.90 8.12 1.13
CA VAL A 8 -5.84 7.15 0.83
C VAL A 8 -4.91 7.76 -0.20
N VAL A 9 -3.61 7.61 0.02
CA VAL A 9 -2.55 8.20 -0.80
C VAL A 9 -1.66 7.11 -1.37
N TYR A 10 -1.52 7.09 -2.69
CA TYR A 10 -0.62 6.19 -3.42
C TYR A 10 0.45 7.00 -4.15
N THR A 11 1.71 6.89 -3.70
CA THR A 11 2.84 7.64 -4.27
C THR A 11 3.37 6.96 -5.54
N LYS A 12 3.43 7.70 -6.66
CA LYS A 12 4.09 7.29 -7.92
C LYS A 12 5.62 7.38 -7.82
N SER A 13 6.18 8.17 -6.91
CA SER A 13 7.62 8.15 -6.56
C SER A 13 7.85 8.67 -5.13
N GLY A 14 8.90 8.18 -4.46
CA GLY A 14 9.19 8.49 -3.06
C GLY A 14 10.35 9.47 -2.89
N LYS A 15 10.06 10.76 -2.71
CA LYS A 15 10.95 11.72 -2.05
C LYS A 15 10.08 12.58 -1.13
N ARG A 16 10.48 12.69 0.14
CA ARG A 16 9.68 13.30 1.22
C ARG A 16 10.23 14.70 1.49
N ASP A 17 9.42 15.73 1.22
CA ASP A 17 9.60 17.09 1.76
C ASP A 17 8.57 17.32 2.87
N ALA A 18 8.96 18.12 3.86
CA ALA A 18 8.33 18.21 5.18
C ALA A 18 6.99 18.94 5.22
N ASP A 19 6.60 19.60 4.14
CA ASP A 19 5.30 20.23 3.97
C ASP A 19 4.54 19.50 2.87
N VAL A 20 3.33 19.00 3.15
CA VAL A 20 2.56 18.17 2.21
C VAL A 20 2.11 19.01 1.00
N VAL A 21 2.98 19.11 0.00
CA VAL A 21 2.65 19.59 -1.34
C VAL A 21 2.28 18.38 -2.18
N VAL A 22 1.03 18.34 -2.63
CA VAL A 22 0.53 17.31 -3.57
C VAL A 22 1.13 17.59 -4.95
N VAL A 23 2.31 17.02 -5.21
CA VAL A 23 2.95 17.08 -6.52
C VAL A 23 2.35 16.02 -7.45
N HIS A 24 2.41 16.26 -8.78
CA HIS A 24 1.89 15.52 -9.95
C HIS A 24 2.23 14.00 -10.05
N LEU A 25 2.70 13.37 -8.97
CA LEU A 25 3.14 11.98 -8.89
C LEU A 25 2.41 11.23 -7.76
N LEU A 26 1.12 11.49 -7.56
CA LEU A 26 0.36 10.91 -6.45
C LEU A 26 -1.10 10.70 -6.86
N TYR A 27 -1.61 9.49 -6.67
CA TYR A 27 -3.03 9.18 -6.80
C TYR A 27 -3.65 9.19 -5.41
N TRP A 28 -4.83 9.78 -5.28
CA TRP A 28 -5.58 9.79 -4.03
C TRP A 28 -7.05 9.47 -4.29
N HIS A 29 -7.70 8.87 -3.30
CA HIS A 29 -9.13 8.57 -3.33
C HIS A 29 -9.76 8.94 -1.99
N GLU A 30 -10.96 9.49 -2.02
CA GLU A 30 -11.77 9.76 -0.82
C GLU A 30 -12.32 8.44 -0.29
N VAL A 31 -12.14 8.18 1.00
CA VAL A 31 -12.73 7.02 1.66
C VAL A 31 -13.76 7.48 2.67
N ARG A 32 -14.85 6.72 2.79
CA ARG A 32 -15.97 7.03 3.68
C ARG A 32 -15.70 6.57 5.11
N THR A 33 -14.84 5.56 5.27
CA THR A 33 -14.49 4.96 6.57
C THR A 33 -13.01 4.66 6.65
N GLU A 34 -12.48 4.57 7.87
CA GLU A 34 -11.09 4.18 8.11
C GLU A 34 -10.82 2.74 7.64
N GLU A 35 -11.77 1.82 7.86
CA GLU A 35 -11.67 0.43 7.40
C GLU A 35 -11.57 0.33 5.87
N GLU A 36 -12.34 1.14 5.13
CA GLU A 36 -12.21 1.24 3.67
C GLU A 36 -10.81 1.72 3.27
N GLY A 37 -10.26 2.68 4.02
CA GLY A 37 -8.89 3.16 3.82
C GLY A 37 -7.85 2.07 4.02
N LEU A 38 -7.93 1.36 5.15
CA LEU A 38 -7.05 0.25 5.50
C LEU A 38 -7.16 -0.92 4.51
N TYR A 39 -8.38 -1.22 4.06
CA TYR A 39 -8.64 -2.20 3.01
C TYR A 39 -7.89 -1.86 1.71
N LEU A 40 -8.01 -0.62 1.24
CA LEU A 40 -7.29 -0.16 0.06
C LEU A 40 -5.78 -0.18 0.28
N CYS A 41 -5.29 0.22 1.47
CA CYS A 41 -3.88 0.12 1.81
C CYS A 41 -3.37 -1.32 1.76
N GLY A 42 -4.12 -2.29 2.28
CA GLY A 42 -3.77 -3.71 2.23
C GLY A 42 -3.67 -4.24 0.81
N ILE A 43 -4.64 -3.91 -0.05
CA ILE A 43 -4.62 -4.31 -1.47
C ILE A 43 -3.45 -3.66 -2.21
N LEU A 44 -3.30 -2.33 -2.12
CA LEU A 44 -2.33 -1.59 -2.92
C LEU A 44 -0.88 -1.82 -2.50
N ASN A 45 -0.63 -2.27 -1.27
CA ASN A 45 0.71 -2.59 -0.78
C ASN A 45 1.04 -4.09 -0.88
N SER A 46 0.13 -4.95 -1.36
CA SER A 46 0.40 -6.38 -1.45
C SER A 46 1.34 -6.74 -2.61
N GLU A 47 2.20 -7.72 -2.35
CA GLU A 47 3.05 -8.35 -3.35
C GLU A 47 2.23 -9.14 -4.39
N TYR A 48 1.07 -9.67 -4.00
CA TYR A 48 0.10 -10.27 -4.90
C TYR A 48 -0.31 -9.27 -5.99
N MET A 49 -0.77 -8.07 -5.62
CA MET A 49 -1.12 -7.02 -6.59
C MET A 49 0.11 -6.59 -7.41
N ARG A 50 1.25 -6.33 -6.74
CA ARG A 50 2.49 -5.89 -7.40
C ARG A 50 2.94 -6.89 -8.48
N SER A 51 2.93 -8.19 -8.18
CA SER A 51 3.41 -9.25 -9.07
C SER A 51 2.56 -9.36 -10.35
N ARG A 52 1.27 -9.04 -10.26
CA ARG A 52 0.31 -9.08 -11.37
C ARG A 52 0.48 -7.90 -12.33
N VAL A 53 0.99 -6.75 -11.89
CA VAL A 53 1.23 -5.58 -12.76
C VAL A 53 2.70 -5.30 -13.06
N GLN A 54 3.65 -6.04 -12.48
CA GLN A 54 5.08 -5.81 -12.70
C GLN A 54 5.51 -5.92 -14.17
N HIS A 55 4.82 -6.74 -14.96
CA HIS A 55 5.10 -6.90 -16.39
C HIS A 55 4.67 -5.68 -17.23
N LEU A 56 3.76 -4.86 -16.69
CA LEU A 56 3.27 -3.62 -17.29
C LEU A 56 4.04 -2.38 -16.76
N GLN A 57 4.95 -2.57 -15.81
CA GLN A 57 5.75 -1.51 -15.23
C GLN A 57 6.77 -0.99 -16.25
N SER A 58 6.80 0.33 -16.45
CA SER A 58 7.79 0.94 -17.34
C SER A 58 9.23 0.65 -16.86
N ARG A 59 10.14 0.37 -17.80
CA ARG A 59 11.56 0.10 -17.53
C ARG A 59 12.41 1.17 -18.21
N GLY A 60 13.43 1.67 -17.51
CA GLY A 60 14.41 2.59 -18.07
C GLY A 60 15.84 2.14 -17.78
N VAL A 61 16.81 3.02 -18.05
CA VAL A 61 18.26 2.75 -17.88
C VAL A 61 18.64 2.27 -16.46
N GLY A 62 17.86 2.65 -15.44
CA GLY A 62 18.04 2.21 -14.05
C GLY A 62 17.16 1.03 -13.61
N GLY A 63 16.54 0.30 -14.55
CA GLY A 63 15.63 -0.81 -14.25
C GLY A 63 14.15 -0.40 -14.15
N ALA A 64 13.38 -1.14 -13.35
CA ALA A 64 11.94 -0.95 -13.18
C ALA A 64 11.63 0.44 -12.55
N ARG A 65 10.70 1.19 -13.14
CA ARG A 65 10.29 2.53 -12.69
C ARG A 65 9.03 2.45 -11.83
N HIS A 66 8.12 3.41 -11.96
CA HIS A 66 6.88 3.45 -11.18
C HIS A 66 5.73 2.78 -11.93
N PHE A 67 4.74 2.30 -11.18
CA PHE A 67 3.55 1.62 -11.71
C PHE A 67 2.53 2.58 -12.34
N ASP A 68 2.59 3.89 -12.08
CA ASP A 68 1.59 4.86 -12.58
C ASP A 68 0.13 4.39 -12.34
N LYS A 69 -0.79 4.57 -13.30
CA LYS A 69 -2.17 4.06 -13.25
C LYS A 69 -2.30 2.57 -13.52
N VAL A 70 -1.21 1.87 -13.84
CA VAL A 70 -1.25 0.46 -14.27
C VAL A 70 -1.75 -0.44 -13.13
N LEU A 71 -1.55 -0.04 -11.87
CA LEU A 71 -2.16 -0.73 -10.74
C LEU A 71 -3.69 -0.82 -10.83
N PHE A 72 -4.34 0.16 -11.45
CA PHE A 72 -5.80 0.19 -11.62
C PHE A 72 -6.28 -0.59 -12.85
N SER A 73 -5.38 -1.20 -13.63
CA SER A 73 -5.81 -2.15 -14.68
C SER A 73 -6.21 -3.50 -14.09
N LEU A 74 -5.88 -3.76 -12.83
CA LEU A 74 -6.39 -4.91 -12.09
C LEU A 74 -7.73 -4.55 -11.47
N SER A 75 -8.76 -5.32 -11.82
CA SER A 75 -10.04 -5.26 -11.10
C SER A 75 -9.84 -5.82 -9.70
N PHE A 76 -10.19 -5.02 -8.70
CA PHE A 76 -10.35 -5.48 -7.31
C PHE A 76 -11.73 -5.05 -6.79
N PRO A 77 -12.33 -5.79 -5.85
CA PRO A 77 -13.68 -5.50 -5.38
C PRO A 77 -13.78 -4.10 -4.73
N LEU A 78 -14.89 -3.42 -5.00
CA LEU A 78 -15.25 -2.21 -4.25
C LEU A 78 -15.54 -2.57 -2.79
N TRP A 79 -15.26 -1.65 -1.88
CA TRP A 79 -15.62 -1.82 -0.46
C TRP A 79 -17.14 -1.97 -0.30
N ARG A 80 -17.53 -3.00 0.45
CA ARG A 80 -18.91 -3.41 0.74
C ARG A 80 -19.08 -3.88 2.19
N ASP A 81 -18.09 -3.63 3.05
CA ASP A 81 -18.10 -4.06 4.45
C ASP A 81 -18.33 -5.58 4.63
N LEU A 82 -17.72 -6.37 3.74
CA LEU A 82 -17.79 -7.82 3.82
C LEU A 82 -16.75 -8.37 4.81
N PRO A 83 -17.00 -9.50 5.50
CA PRO A 83 -16.07 -10.08 6.46
C PRO A 83 -14.63 -10.20 5.94
N ARG A 84 -14.45 -10.68 4.70
CA ARG A 84 -13.14 -10.83 4.07
C ARG A 84 -12.43 -9.50 3.80
N GLN A 85 -13.19 -8.44 3.51
CA GLN A 85 -12.63 -7.10 3.30
C GLN A 85 -12.19 -6.51 4.65
N ARG A 86 -13.00 -6.70 5.71
CA ARG A 86 -12.63 -6.35 7.08
C ARG A 86 -11.39 -7.11 7.56
N ASP A 87 -11.22 -8.37 7.17
CA ASP A 87 -10.01 -9.13 7.48
C ASP A 87 -8.76 -8.48 6.88
N VAL A 88 -8.81 -8.06 5.61
CA VAL A 88 -7.71 -7.32 4.97
C VAL A 88 -7.47 -5.99 5.69
N ALA A 89 -8.52 -5.23 6.01
CA ALA A 89 -8.39 -3.96 6.73
C ALA A 89 -7.71 -4.14 8.10
N ARG A 90 -8.12 -5.16 8.88
CA ARG A 90 -7.55 -5.48 10.19
C ARG A 90 -6.06 -5.87 10.07
N LEU A 91 -5.70 -6.66 9.07
CA LEU A 91 -4.30 -7.05 8.83
C LEU A 91 -3.46 -5.85 8.39
N ALA A 92 -4.02 -4.97 7.55
CA ALA A 92 -3.36 -3.72 7.16
C ALA A 92 -3.11 -2.80 8.36
N ALA A 93 -4.07 -2.67 9.28
CA ALA A 93 -3.90 -1.93 10.54
C ALA A 93 -2.80 -2.54 11.42
N THR A 94 -2.73 -3.87 11.48
CA THR A 94 -1.66 -4.58 12.20
C THR A 94 -0.30 -4.28 11.57
N ALA A 95 -0.20 -4.34 10.24
CA ALA A 95 1.02 -4.01 9.52
C ALA A 95 1.45 -2.55 9.74
N GLU A 96 0.50 -1.61 9.78
CA GLU A 96 0.77 -0.21 10.11
C GLU A 96 1.34 -0.08 11.52
N HIS A 97 0.74 -0.75 12.51
CA HIS A 97 1.23 -0.74 13.90
C HIS A 97 2.65 -1.28 14.02
N VAL A 98 2.93 -2.43 13.39
CA VAL A 98 4.27 -3.03 13.36
C VAL A 98 5.26 -2.08 12.68
N ALA A 99 4.93 -1.53 11.52
CA ALA A 99 5.81 -0.61 10.80
C ALA A 99 6.09 0.67 11.61
N ALA A 100 5.11 1.20 12.32
CA ALA A 100 5.25 2.38 13.18
C ALA A 100 6.15 2.12 14.41
N SER A 101 6.23 0.87 14.87
CA SER A 101 7.07 0.48 16.01
C SER A 101 8.57 0.35 15.68
N VAL A 102 8.93 0.35 14.39
CA VAL A 102 10.33 0.16 13.96
C VAL A 102 11.13 1.45 14.20
N PRO A 103 12.18 1.42 15.05
CA PRO A 103 13.05 2.57 15.22
C PRO A 103 13.85 2.82 13.93
N LEU A 104 13.73 4.03 13.39
CA LEU A 104 14.39 4.42 12.14
C LEU A 104 15.61 5.28 12.44
N GLU A 105 16.77 4.64 12.56
CA GLU A 105 18.05 5.33 12.67
C GLU A 105 18.35 6.20 11.44
N PRO A 106 19.25 7.21 11.54
CA PRO A 106 19.74 8.00 10.41
C PRO A 106 20.44 7.12 9.37
N ALA A 107 19.66 6.59 8.43
CA ALA A 107 20.13 5.68 7.40
C ALA A 107 19.52 6.01 6.04
N SER A 108 20.07 5.39 4.99
CA SER A 108 19.52 5.49 3.64
C SER A 108 18.04 5.03 3.63
N PHE A 109 17.24 5.59 2.72
CA PHE A 109 15.84 5.20 2.61
C PHE A 109 15.67 3.70 2.32
N THR A 110 16.61 3.10 1.57
CA THR A 110 16.65 1.66 1.29
C THR A 110 16.87 0.85 2.57
N ALA A 111 17.80 1.29 3.43
CA ALA A 111 18.05 0.63 4.71
C ALA A 111 16.83 0.70 5.64
N ARG A 112 16.19 1.86 5.75
CA ARG A 112 14.96 2.05 6.53
C ARG A 112 13.81 1.18 6.01
N ARG A 113 13.60 1.12 4.69
CA ARG A 113 12.58 0.24 4.09
C ARG A 113 12.88 -1.24 4.33
N ARG A 114 14.15 -1.65 4.29
CA ARG A 114 14.54 -3.02 4.59
C ARG A 114 14.25 -3.38 6.05
N ALA A 115 14.55 -2.49 6.99
CA ALA A 115 14.26 -2.70 8.41
C ALA A 115 12.74 -2.88 8.66
N ILE A 116 11.91 -2.03 8.06
CA ILE A 116 10.45 -2.15 8.15
C ILE A 116 9.96 -3.48 7.59
N ARG A 117 10.43 -3.87 6.40
CA ARG A 117 10.06 -5.16 5.79
C ARG A 117 10.45 -6.35 6.68
N ALA A 118 11.67 -6.34 7.22
CA ALA A 118 12.13 -7.40 8.11
C ALA A 118 11.25 -7.51 9.37
N ALA A 119 10.79 -6.39 9.93
CA ALA A 119 9.88 -6.39 11.08
C ALA A 119 8.51 -6.99 10.71
N LEU A 120 7.94 -6.60 9.56
CA LEU A 120 6.66 -7.14 9.07
C LEU A 120 6.73 -8.65 8.75
N GLU A 121 7.86 -9.11 8.24
CA GLU A 121 8.13 -10.53 8.00
C GLU A 121 8.28 -11.30 9.30
N ALA A 122 9.03 -10.76 10.28
CA ALA A 122 9.22 -11.37 11.59
C ALA A 122 7.94 -11.47 12.42
N ASP A 123 7.05 -10.48 12.32
CA ASP A 123 5.71 -10.50 12.93
C ASP A 123 4.76 -11.49 12.24
N GLY A 124 5.01 -11.80 10.96
CA GLY A 124 4.18 -12.69 10.15
C GLY A 124 2.97 -12.00 9.50
N VAL A 125 2.68 -10.75 9.86
CA VAL A 125 1.61 -9.96 9.22
C VAL A 125 1.80 -9.78 7.72
N ALA A 126 3.05 -9.72 7.24
CA ALA A 126 3.34 -9.63 5.80
C ALA A 126 2.68 -10.80 5.04
N GLN A 127 2.95 -12.04 5.45
CA GLN A 127 2.39 -13.23 4.81
C GLN A 127 0.87 -13.34 5.00
N ALA A 128 0.36 -12.88 6.15
CA ALA A 128 -1.08 -12.88 6.43
C ALA A 128 -1.84 -11.94 5.48
N VAL A 129 -1.30 -10.74 5.22
CA VAL A 129 -1.87 -9.79 4.24
C VAL A 129 -1.90 -10.41 2.85
N GLU A 130 -0.78 -11.01 2.39
CA GLU A 130 -0.72 -11.63 1.06
C GLU A 130 -1.78 -12.73 0.91
N THR A 131 -1.89 -13.61 1.91
CA THR A 131 -2.86 -14.71 1.90
C THR A 131 -4.31 -14.19 1.87
N ALA A 132 -4.61 -13.13 2.63
CA ALA A 132 -5.94 -12.54 2.67
C ALA A 132 -6.29 -11.84 1.34
N VAL A 133 -5.33 -11.13 0.74
CA VAL A 133 -5.53 -10.45 -0.54
C VAL A 133 -5.65 -11.44 -1.69
N GLU A 134 -4.83 -12.48 -1.73
CA GLU A 134 -4.95 -13.56 -2.73
C GLU A 134 -6.33 -14.21 -2.67
N ARG A 135 -6.80 -14.59 -1.47
CA ARG A 135 -8.14 -15.16 -1.27
C ARG A 135 -9.27 -14.23 -1.68
N LEU A 136 -9.07 -12.93 -1.60
CA LEU A 136 -10.05 -11.93 -2.02
C LEU A 136 -10.10 -11.76 -3.54
N LEU A 137 -8.96 -11.94 -4.22
CA LEU A 137 -8.79 -11.62 -5.64
C LEU A 137 -8.73 -12.85 -6.58
N ALA A 138 -8.78 -14.07 -6.04
CA ALA A 138 -8.84 -15.31 -6.82
C ALA A 138 -10.26 -15.69 -7.28
N GLU A 139 -11.27 -14.88 -6.97
CA GLU A 139 -12.67 -15.01 -7.39
C GLU A 139 -12.94 -14.15 -8.64
#